data_AF-A0A327U0E2-F1
#
_entry.id   AF-A0A327U0E2-F1
#
_cell.length_a   1.000
_cell.length_b   1.000
_cell.length_c   1.000
_cell.angle_alpha   90.00
_cell.angle_beta   90.00
_cell.angle_gamma   90.00
#
_symmetry.space_group_name_H-M   'P 1'
#
loop_
_entity.id
_entity.type
_entity.pdbx_description
1 polymer ?
#
loop_
_entity_poly.entity_id
_entity_poly.type
_entity_poly.pdbx_seq_one_letter_code
_entity_poly.pdbx_strand_id
1 'polypeptide(L)'
;MIDTAKLLEVARGELISLWSDLDEARRDAYENQWSMGCDSLVERIKALTPLVGPTPWAQVQIPLLEDGVYQRVHQELGIEVAVDMDAVAEHQAWLDRQAVTT
;
A
#
# COMPACT_ATOMS: atom_id res chain seq x y z
N MET A 1 -23.50 3.55 -22.05
CA MET A 1 -23.06 2.47 -21.13
C MET A 1 -21.73 2.88 -20.56
N ILE A 2 -21.56 2.83 -19.24
CA ILE A 2 -20.26 3.03 -18.62
C ILE A 2 -19.45 1.74 -18.79
N ASP A 3 -18.20 1.85 -19.20
CA ASP A 3 -17.30 0.72 -19.35
C ASP A 3 -16.83 0.27 -17.96
N THR A 4 -17.42 -0.83 -17.47
CA THR A 4 -17.09 -1.39 -16.16
C THR A 4 -15.64 -1.85 -16.08
N ALA A 5 -15.05 -2.35 -17.16
CA ALA A 5 -13.64 -2.78 -17.15
C ALA A 5 -12.72 -1.58 -16.94
N LYS A 6 -13.00 -0.48 -17.64
CA LYS A 6 -12.28 0.79 -17.45
C LYS A 6 -12.45 1.36 -16.04
N LEU A 7 -13.63 1.25 -15.44
CA LEU A 7 -13.84 1.66 -14.04
C LEU A 7 -13.01 0.83 -13.06
N LEU A 8 -12.94 -0.49 -13.25
CA LEU A 8 -12.13 -1.36 -12.41
C LEU A 8 -10.63 -1.07 -12.56
N GLU A 9 -10.18 -0.73 -13.76
CA GLU A 9 -8.80 -0.30 -13.99
C GLU A 9 -8.48 1.01 -13.25
N VAL A 10 -9.36 2.02 -13.35
CA VAL A 10 -9.22 3.28 -12.60
C VAL A 10 -9.22 3.03 -11.09
N ALA A 11 -10.09 2.13 -10.59
CA ALA A 11 -10.13 1.78 -9.17
C ALA A 11 -8.86 1.06 -8.70
N ARG A 12 -8.21 0.25 -9.55
CA ARG A 12 -6.88 -0.32 -9.24
C ARG A 12 -5.82 0.77 -9.11
N GLY A 13 -5.82 1.72 -10.05
CA GLY A 13 -4.91 2.87 -10.01
C GLY A 13 -5.10 3.70 -8.74
N GLU A 14 -6.34 4.02 -8.39
CA GLU A 14 -6.67 4.74 -7.15
C GLU A 14 -6.21 3.96 -5.91
N LEU A 15 -6.41 2.63 -5.88
CA LEU A 15 -5.97 1.82 -4.75
C LEU A 15 -4.44 1.88 -4.54
N ILE A 16 -3.67 1.87 -5.63
CA ILE A 16 -2.19 2.04 -5.58
C ILE A 16 -1.83 3.44 -5.04
N SER A 17 -2.51 4.49 -5.53
CA SER A 17 -2.30 5.86 -5.04
C SER A 17 -2.57 5.97 -3.54
N LEU A 18 -3.64 5.35 -3.04
CA LEU A 18 -3.99 5.39 -1.62
C LEU A 18 -2.94 4.76 -0.71
N TRP A 19 -2.25 3.69 -1.15
CA TRP A 19 -1.12 3.14 -0.40
C TRP A 19 0.05 4.14 -0.32
N SER A 20 0.28 4.87 -1.41
CA SER A 20 1.30 5.92 -1.46
C SER A 20 0.95 7.11 -0.55
N ASP A 21 -0.31 7.55 -0.61
CA ASP A 21 -0.84 8.61 0.25
C ASP A 21 -0.79 8.20 1.74
N LEU A 22 -0.98 6.91 2.05
CA LEU A 22 -0.89 6.40 3.42
C LEU A 22 0.54 6.47 3.96
N ASP A 23 1.55 6.09 3.16
CA ASP A 23 2.94 6.25 3.58
C ASP A 23 3.31 7.73 3.76
N GLU A 24 2.87 8.61 2.85
CA GLU A 24 3.06 10.06 3.00
C GLU A 24 2.41 10.60 4.27
N ALA A 25 1.13 10.28 4.51
CA ALA A 25 0.42 10.70 5.71
C ALA A 25 1.06 10.19 7.01
N ARG A 26 1.69 9.01 6.98
CA ARG A 26 2.44 8.45 8.10
C ARG A 26 3.76 9.19 8.33
N ARG A 27 4.49 9.53 7.26
CA ARG A 27 5.76 10.28 7.31
C ARG A 27 5.57 11.74 7.77
N ASP A 28 4.46 12.35 7.38
CA ASP A 28 4.16 13.76 7.69
C ASP A 28 3.55 13.97 9.08
N ALA A 29 3.08 12.89 9.71
CA ALA A 29 2.57 12.95 11.06
C ALA A 29 3.68 13.26 12.07
N TYR A 30 3.34 14.00 13.13
CA TYR A 30 4.30 14.33 14.19
C TYR A 30 4.92 13.06 14.76
N GLU A 31 6.25 13.00 14.82
CA GLU A 31 7.03 11.82 15.23
C GLU A 31 6.80 10.55 14.40
N ASN A 32 6.37 10.67 13.13
CA ASN A 32 6.00 9.53 12.27
C ASN A 32 4.89 8.63 12.86
N GLN A 33 4.02 9.20 13.69
CA GLN A 33 2.98 8.44 14.38
C GLN A 33 1.72 8.27 13.53
N TRP A 34 0.98 7.21 13.78
CA TRP A 34 -0.31 6.97 13.13
C TRP A 34 -1.30 8.11 13.46
N SER A 35 -1.93 8.68 12.43
CA SER A 35 -2.85 9.81 12.56
C SER A 35 -4.27 9.47 12.11
N MET A 36 -5.25 10.32 12.44
CA MET A 36 -6.62 10.19 11.90
C MET A 36 -6.66 10.22 10.35
N GLY A 37 -5.67 10.85 9.71
CA GLY A 37 -5.52 10.80 8.26
C GLY A 37 -5.17 9.39 7.76
N CYS A 38 -4.31 8.68 8.49
CA CYS A 38 -3.98 7.29 8.21
C CYS A 38 -5.20 6.38 8.35
N ASP A 39 -6.01 6.56 9.41
CA ASP A 39 -7.27 5.83 9.59
C ASP A 39 -8.22 6.03 8.40
N SER A 40 -8.40 7.28 7.96
CA SER A 40 -9.27 7.59 6.83
C SER A 40 -8.78 6.95 5.52
N LEU A 41 -7.47 6.91 5.29
CA LEU A 41 -6.89 6.27 4.11
C LEU A 41 -7.03 4.75 4.15
N VAL A 42 -6.79 4.13 5.32
CA VAL A 42 -7.00 2.69 5.50
C VAL A 42 -8.44 2.27 5.22
N GLU A 43 -9.43 3.05 5.67
CA GLU A 43 -10.84 2.74 5.37
C GLU A 43 -11.15 2.84 3.87
N ARG A 44 -10.56 3.81 3.15
CA ARG A 44 -10.71 3.92 1.69
C ARG A 44 -10.04 2.74 0.96
N ILE A 45 -8.87 2.31 1.41
CA ILE A 45 -8.17 1.12 0.91
C ILE A 45 -9.07 -0.10 1.10
N LYS A 46 -9.59 -0.32 2.32
CA LYS A 46 -10.51 -1.42 2.63
C LYS A 46 -11.78 -1.38 1.80
N ALA A 47 -12.31 -0.21 1.48
CA ALA A 47 -13.50 -0.09 0.64
C ALA A 47 -13.25 -0.48 -0.83
N LEU A 48 -12.06 -0.18 -1.37
CA LEU A 48 -11.73 -0.48 -2.77
C LEU A 48 -11.19 -1.90 -2.97
N THR A 49 -10.45 -2.45 -2.00
CA THR A 49 -9.82 -3.78 -2.10
C THR A 49 -10.80 -4.90 -2.49
N PRO A 50 -12.03 -5.01 -1.94
CA PRO A 50 -12.99 -6.04 -2.36
C PRO A 50 -13.45 -5.92 -3.81
N LEU A 51 -13.38 -4.72 -4.41
CA LEU A 51 -13.84 -4.47 -5.78
C LEU A 51 -12.79 -4.88 -6.82
N VAL A 52 -11.52 -4.68 -6.51
CA VAL A 52 -10.42 -4.88 -7.47
C VAL A 52 -9.40 -5.92 -7.04
N GLY A 53 -9.50 -6.45 -5.83
CA GLY A 53 -8.51 -7.33 -5.21
C GLY A 53 -7.38 -6.55 -4.52
N PRO A 54 -6.52 -7.25 -3.76
CA PRO A 54 -5.38 -6.65 -3.08
C PRO A 54 -4.38 -6.04 -4.09
N THR A 55 -3.75 -4.93 -3.71
CA THR A 55 -2.62 -4.39 -4.46
C THR A 55 -1.42 -5.34 -4.34
N PRO A 56 -0.72 -5.70 -5.43
CA PRO A 56 0.50 -6.49 -5.32
C PRO A 56 1.51 -5.82 -4.40
N TRP A 57 2.15 -6.57 -3.49
CA TRP A 57 3.06 -5.99 -2.49
C TRP A 57 4.20 -5.17 -3.12
N ALA A 58 4.66 -5.53 -4.31
CA ALA A 58 5.72 -4.82 -5.04
C ALA A 58 5.31 -3.39 -5.50
N GLN A 59 4.03 -3.03 -5.38
CA GLN A 59 3.50 -1.69 -5.67
C GLN A 59 3.15 -0.91 -4.39
N VAL A 60 3.44 -1.48 -3.21
CA VAL A 60 3.22 -0.87 -1.90
C VAL A 60 4.57 -0.43 -1.33
N GLN A 61 4.58 0.69 -0.63
CA GLN A 61 5.79 1.26 -0.03
C GLN A 61 6.38 0.30 1.01
N ILE A 62 7.69 0.04 0.93
CA ILE A 62 8.41 -0.92 1.77
C ILE A 62 8.17 -0.70 3.27
N PRO A 63 8.19 0.54 3.81
CA PRO A 63 7.93 0.74 5.24
C PRO A 63 6.56 0.21 5.70
N LEU A 64 5.53 0.26 4.84
CA LEU A 64 4.20 -0.26 5.18
C LEU A 64 4.16 -1.80 5.18
N LEU A 65 5.08 -2.45 4.44
CA LEU A 65 5.27 -3.90 4.46
C LEU A 65 6.05 -4.33 5.70
N GLU A 66 7.12 -3.60 6.04
CA GLU A 66 7.97 -3.86 7.22
C GLU A 66 7.20 -3.65 8.53
N ASP A 67 6.38 -2.59 8.61
CA ASP A 67 5.54 -2.31 9.78
C ASP A 67 4.34 -3.27 9.91
N GLY A 68 4.16 -4.19 8.94
CA GLY A 68 3.06 -5.16 8.90
C GLY A 68 1.68 -4.54 8.63
N VAL A 69 1.64 -3.27 8.19
CA VAL A 69 0.39 -2.54 7.94
C VAL A 69 -0.38 -3.18 6.80
N TYR A 70 0.31 -3.52 5.70
CA TYR A 70 -0.32 -4.16 4.54
C TYR A 70 -1.02 -5.47 4.92
N GLN A 71 -0.35 -6.35 5.67
CA GLN A 71 -0.89 -7.63 6.11
C GLN A 71 -2.08 -7.43 7.05
N ARG A 72 -1.99 -6.51 8.01
CA ARG A 72 -3.06 -6.21 8.97
C ARG A 72 -4.33 -5.73 8.26
N VAL A 73 -4.21 -4.80 7.33
CA VAL A 73 -5.36 -4.25 6.58
C VAL A 73 -6.08 -5.36 5.80
N HIS A 74 -5.34 -6.27 5.15
CA HIS A 74 -5.95 -7.37 4.41
C HIS A 74 -6.53 -8.46 5.32
N GLN A 75 -5.88 -8.72 6.47
CA GLN A 75 -6.38 -9.66 7.47
C GLN A 75 -7.75 -9.21 8.02
N GLU A 76 -7.95 -7.92 8.25
CA GLU A 76 -9.24 -7.37 8.68
C GLU A 76 -10.36 -7.56 7.64
N LEU A 77 -10.00 -7.72 6.36
CA LEU A 77 -10.92 -8.05 5.28
C LEU A 77 -11.11 -9.57 5.09
N GLY A 78 -10.40 -10.40 5.87
CA GLY A 78 -10.37 -11.85 5.66
C GLY A 78 -9.63 -12.27 4.39
N ILE A 79 -8.74 -11.42 3.87
CA ILE A 79 -7.92 -11.68 2.67
C ILE A 79 -6.52 -12.07 3.14
N GLU A 80 -6.11 -13.30 2.81
CA GLU A 80 -4.74 -13.75 3.06
C GLU A 80 -3.83 -13.24 1.93
N VAL A 81 -2.85 -12.42 2.30
CA VAL A 81 -1.83 -11.90 1.39
C VAL A 81 -0.46 -12.44 1.77
N ALA A 82 0.23 -13.05 0.81
CA ALA A 82 1.60 -13.49 1.00
C ALA A 82 2.56 -12.37 0.60
N VAL A 83 3.37 -11.92 1.56
CA VAL A 83 4.48 -10.99 1.31
C VAL A 83 5.78 -11.78 1.49
N ASP A 84 6.59 -11.82 0.43
CA ASP A 84 7.92 -12.40 0.48
C ASP A 84 8.88 -11.36 1.08
N MET A 85 9.13 -11.46 2.38
CA MET A 85 9.98 -10.49 3.09
C MET A 85 11.45 -10.57 2.67
N ASP A 86 11.91 -11.71 2.14
CA ASP A 86 13.26 -11.81 1.57
C ASP A 86 13.34 -10.99 0.27
N ALA A 87 12.32 -11.10 -0.59
CA ALA A 87 12.22 -10.28 -1.80
C ALA A 87 12.06 -8.78 -1.50
N VAL A 88 11.35 -8.42 -0.42
CA VAL A 88 11.25 -7.02 0.06
C VAL A 88 12.62 -6.49 0.46
N ALA A 89 13.40 -7.27 1.23
CA ALA A 89 14.75 -6.88 1.66
C ALA A 89 15.71 -6.74 0.46
N GLU A 90 15.64 -7.63 -0.52
CA GLU A 90 16.39 -7.51 -1.77
C GLU A 90 16.02 -6.23 -2.55
N HIS A 91 14.73 -5.90 -2.60
CA HIS A 91 14.26 -4.70 -3.28
C HIS A 91 14.75 -3.42 -2.58
N GLN A 92 14.70 -3.36 -1.25
CA GLN A 92 15.25 -2.25 -0.47
C GLN A 92 16.75 -2.10 -0.72
N ALA A 93 17.51 -3.20 -0.66
CA ALA A 93 18.95 -3.19 -0.89
C ALA A 93 19.32 -2.77 -2.33
N TRP A 94 18.42 -2.94 -3.30
CA TRP A 94 18.60 -2.43 -4.66
C TRP A 94 18.36 -0.92 -4.72
N LEU A 95 17.30 -0.41 -4.08
CA LEU A 95 17.01 1.03 -4.00
C LEU A 95 18.14 1.80 -3.32
N ASP A 96 18.66 1.29 -2.20
CA ASP A 96 19.75 1.92 -1.46
C ASP A 96 21.01 2.07 -2.31
N ARG A 97 21.33 1.08 -3.15
CA ARG A 97 22.46 1.14 -4.08
C ARG A 97 22.28 2.22 -5.15
N GLN A 98 21.05 2.45 -5.61
CA GLN A 98 20.78 3.50 -6.59
C GLN A 98 20.88 4.90 -5.97
N ALA A 99 20.39 5.08 -4.74
CA ALA A 99 20.45 6.36 -4.02
C ALA A 99 21.88 6.86 -3.78
N VAL A 100 22.85 5.96 -3.60
CA VAL A 100 24.27 6.30 -3.39
C VAL A 100 24.98 6.79 -4.67
N THR A 101 24.37 6.60 -5.84
CA THR A 101 25.00 6.93 -7.14
C THR A 101 24.53 8.27 -7.71
N THR A 102 23.69 9.03 -6.99
CA THR A 102 23.08 10.30 -7.44
C THR A 102 23.45 11.43 -6.50
#